data_AF-A0A1Q4EBV3-F1
#
_entry.id   AF-A0A1Q4EBV3-F1
#
_cell.length_a   1.000
_cell.length_b   1.000
_cell.length_c   1.000
_cell.angle_alpha   90.00
_cell.angle_beta   90.00
_cell.angle_gamma   90.00
#
_symmetry.space_group_name_H-M   'P 1'
#
loop_
_entity.id
_entity.type
_entity.pdbx_description
1 polymer ?
#
loop_
_entity_poly.entity_id
_entity_poly.type
_entity_poly.pdbx_seq_one_letter_code
_entity_poly.pdbx_strand_id
1 'polypeptide(L)'
;MTRRRPARAALAVLMLLPLLLLASVAVAAPAAAGPWDDLDPLLPGVLTAAAGTVVRPALVDADRAVLRARAAAGAPAVVLRLAARPGERYFGLGERFGRFDLRGQVLANWTADGMGRPGVVTTYSPMPFLLSERGYAVHLDTAASTTVDLSGRDAVTITVASREVDVEVFTGPDPATVVRDHAVSIGLPPVPTPWGLGVWKCLVGGTARVRADTGALLAAGVPLDAVWTYDIADPASGFGWPWQVYGPVPPGPYPDPAALIAGLHADGLAVLGYLTPFVVVGAPGYAGAAARGYLVTTADGVVYTQPWLAGTRRAYVDFTDPAATAWWQDRVRAGLTGVGFDGAMQDYGEDAPAEGRYADGEPGALVHNAYPRLYADAVRAAAQSVKPDTTVFFARSGYTGAQSAQTGRFTGDQTRDWDIRTGLGSVLAGMLNGSLSGWPYWGPDIGGFLSGTGERDRDLWTRWVQLGALSPVMRDMLGAQTDPIGVQTDVRTLATFRGYALLHRALEPYLHELAVQAHGTGAPLMRPLWLDDPTERTAWSVSDEYTLGPAVLVAPVTTPSTRSRPVWLPSGTWRDYWTGATVTGPAWIRADAPVGHIPLWTGGPAAPDLPPPASLGLPGGLR
;
A
#
# COMPACT_ATOMS: atom_id res chain seq x y z
N MET A 1 -39.63 89.95 -8.31
CA MET A 1 -38.35 89.59 -8.98
C MET A 1 -38.09 88.09 -8.83
N THR A 2 -37.48 87.47 -9.84
CA THR A 2 -36.73 86.18 -9.80
C THR A 2 -37.25 84.98 -8.99
N ARG A 3 -37.61 83.90 -9.73
CA ARG A 3 -37.21 82.48 -9.55
C ARG A 3 -37.51 81.80 -8.18
N ARG A 4 -38.05 80.57 -8.07
CA ARG A 4 -38.29 79.46 -9.02
C ARG A 4 -39.51 78.62 -8.52
N ARG A 5 -40.13 77.87 -9.43
CA ARG A 5 -41.17 76.84 -9.23
C ARG A 5 -40.69 75.53 -9.91
N PRO A 6 -41.30 74.35 -9.69
CA PRO A 6 -41.62 73.72 -8.38
C PRO A 6 -41.42 72.17 -8.42
N ALA A 7 -41.79 71.46 -7.32
CA ALA A 7 -42.50 70.15 -7.32
C ALA A 7 -41.87 68.89 -8.00
N ARG A 8 -42.25 67.64 -7.72
CA ARG A 8 -42.92 66.99 -6.55
C ARG A 8 -42.71 65.47 -6.69
N ALA A 9 -42.63 64.80 -5.53
CA ALA A 9 -43.25 63.51 -5.21
C ALA A 9 -42.90 62.18 -5.95
N ALA A 10 -42.81 61.16 -5.09
CA ALA A 10 -43.42 59.82 -5.22
C ALA A 10 -42.73 58.68 -6.01
N LEU A 11 -42.22 57.73 -5.20
CA LEU A 11 -42.53 56.29 -5.24
C LEU A 11 -42.23 55.47 -6.52
N ALA A 12 -41.06 54.85 -6.50
CA ALA A 12 -40.81 53.40 -6.64
C ALA A 12 -41.58 52.56 -7.69
N VAL A 13 -40.81 51.75 -8.45
CA VAL A 13 -40.82 50.26 -8.48
C VAL A 13 -40.27 49.71 -9.82
N LEU A 14 -39.39 48.68 -9.74
CA LEU A 14 -39.01 47.70 -10.78
C LEU A 14 -38.44 48.18 -12.15
N MET A 15 -37.14 47.91 -12.42
CA MET A 15 -36.66 46.74 -13.21
C MET A 15 -35.20 46.89 -13.67
N LEU A 16 -34.43 45.81 -13.48
CA LEU A 16 -33.36 45.25 -14.33
C LEU A 16 -32.22 46.14 -14.91
N LEU A 17 -31.00 45.82 -14.44
CA LEU A 17 -29.72 45.60 -15.15
C LEU A 17 -29.75 45.49 -16.71
N PRO A 18 -28.60 45.61 -17.46
CA PRO A 18 -27.19 45.87 -17.03
C PRO A 18 -26.32 46.74 -18.01
N LEU A 19 -24.99 46.67 -17.83
CA LEU A 19 -23.86 46.79 -18.80
C LEU A 19 -23.15 48.15 -19.03
N LEU A 20 -21.91 48.20 -18.50
CA LEU A 20 -20.67 48.76 -19.13
C LEU A 20 -20.59 50.30 -19.36
N LEU A 21 -19.43 50.96 -19.45
CA LEU A 21 -18.02 50.52 -19.56
C LEU A 21 -17.05 51.56 -18.92
N LEU A 22 -15.94 51.07 -18.39
CA LEU A 22 -14.74 51.72 -17.81
C LEU A 22 -14.35 53.17 -18.16
N ALA A 23 -13.81 53.89 -17.16
CA ALA A 23 -12.53 54.61 -17.25
C ALA A 23 -11.90 54.83 -15.85
N SER A 24 -10.58 54.67 -15.72
CA SER A 24 -9.81 54.58 -14.47
C SER A 24 -8.95 55.81 -14.17
N VAL A 25 -8.88 56.23 -12.89
CA VAL A 25 -7.72 56.90 -12.25
C VAL A 25 -7.72 56.54 -10.75
N ALA A 26 -6.54 56.37 -10.14
CA ALA A 26 -6.35 56.03 -8.71
C ALA A 26 -5.32 57.01 -8.07
N VAL A 27 -5.06 57.05 -6.74
CA VAL A 27 -5.31 56.12 -5.63
C VAL A 27 -5.73 56.89 -4.37
N ALA A 28 -6.57 56.28 -3.52
CA ALA A 28 -6.60 56.55 -2.07
C ALA A 28 -6.49 55.20 -1.33
N ALA A 29 -5.52 55.08 -0.42
CA ALA A 29 -5.06 53.78 0.08
C ALA A 29 -6.05 53.10 1.05
N PRO A 30 -6.22 51.76 0.97
CA PRO A 30 -6.72 50.97 2.10
C PRO A 30 -5.67 50.96 3.22
N ALA A 31 -6.12 50.93 4.47
CA ALA A 31 -5.23 50.70 5.60
C ALA A 31 -4.78 49.22 5.66
N ALA A 32 -3.47 49.00 5.71
CA ALA A 32 -2.75 47.77 6.07
C ALA A 32 -3.45 46.41 5.81
N ALA A 33 -3.16 45.79 4.66
CA ALA A 33 -3.32 44.35 4.48
C ALA A 33 -2.30 43.59 5.35
N GLY A 34 -2.75 42.52 6.02
CA GLY A 34 -1.89 41.56 6.70
C GLY A 34 -1.36 40.49 5.72
N PRO A 35 -0.31 39.71 6.04
CA PRO A 35 0.46 39.02 5.00
C PRO A 35 -0.20 37.80 4.32
N TRP A 36 -1.49 37.52 4.55
CA TRP A 36 -2.10 36.20 4.31
C TRP A 36 -3.54 36.25 3.76
N ASP A 37 -3.99 37.37 3.19
CA ASP A 37 -5.31 37.44 2.56
C ASP A 37 -5.35 36.53 1.32
N ASP A 38 -6.34 35.63 1.30
CA ASP A 38 -6.61 34.57 0.31
C ASP A 38 -5.48 33.54 0.09
N LEU A 39 -5.47 32.51 0.94
CA LEU A 39 -4.65 31.29 0.75
C LEU A 39 -5.19 30.48 -0.45
N ASP A 40 -4.71 30.82 -1.64
CA ASP A 40 -4.93 30.01 -2.84
C ASP A 40 -3.79 30.10 -3.85
N PRO A 41 -3.01 29.03 -4.04
CA PRO A 41 -2.27 28.81 -5.27
C PRO A 41 -2.93 27.82 -6.24
N LEU A 42 -3.89 27.00 -5.81
CA LEU A 42 -4.59 25.95 -6.61
C LEU A 42 -5.96 25.49 -6.03
N LEU A 43 -6.27 25.74 -4.76
CA LEU A 43 -7.47 25.28 -4.04
C LEU A 43 -8.26 26.41 -3.35
N PRO A 44 -8.97 27.28 -4.12
CA PRO A 44 -9.64 28.45 -3.57
C PRO A 44 -10.70 28.11 -2.54
N GLY A 45 -10.57 28.71 -1.35
CA GLY A 45 -11.51 28.51 -0.24
C GLY A 45 -11.52 27.08 0.33
N VAL A 46 -10.54 26.24 -0.01
CA VAL A 46 -10.37 24.91 0.57
C VAL A 46 -9.39 24.97 1.72
N LEU A 47 -8.14 25.33 1.45
CA LEU A 47 -7.14 25.35 2.50
C LEU A 47 -7.23 26.64 3.31
N THR A 48 -7.36 26.48 4.62
CA THR A 48 -7.28 27.58 5.58
C THR A 48 -6.26 27.24 6.65
N ALA A 49 -5.39 28.19 6.96
CA ALA A 49 -4.50 28.06 8.12
C ALA A 49 -5.36 28.12 9.40
N ALA A 50 -5.14 27.20 10.35
CA ALA A 50 -5.78 27.33 11.65
C ALA A 50 -5.22 28.56 12.39
N ALA A 51 -5.99 29.11 13.33
CA ALA A 51 -5.55 30.22 14.17
C ALA A 51 -4.22 29.85 14.87
N GLY A 52 -3.17 30.65 14.64
CA GLY A 52 -1.83 30.34 15.13
C GLY A 52 -0.99 29.43 14.20
N THR A 53 -1.35 29.26 12.93
CA THR A 53 -0.46 28.71 11.90
C THR A 53 -0.20 29.77 10.81
N VAL A 54 1.04 29.84 10.33
CA VAL A 54 1.53 30.80 9.33
C VAL A 54 1.97 30.02 8.09
N VAL A 55 1.39 30.27 6.91
CA VAL A 55 1.58 29.42 5.72
C VAL A 55 2.07 30.24 4.52
N ARG A 56 3.25 29.91 3.98
CA ARG A 56 3.86 30.61 2.83
C ARG A 56 3.71 29.78 1.55
N PRO A 57 2.92 30.22 0.56
CA PRO A 57 2.80 29.52 -0.71
C PRO A 57 4.01 29.76 -1.64
N ALA A 58 4.37 28.74 -2.40
CA ALA A 58 5.21 28.80 -3.58
C ALA A 58 4.60 27.90 -4.66
N LEU A 59 4.26 28.48 -5.82
CA LEU A 59 3.77 27.70 -6.96
C LEU A 59 4.96 26.97 -7.61
N VAL A 60 4.82 25.67 -7.90
CA VAL A 60 5.83 24.88 -8.62
C VAL A 60 5.56 24.94 -10.12
N ASP A 61 4.31 24.68 -10.49
CA ASP A 61 3.80 24.73 -11.86
C ASP A 61 2.27 25.02 -11.83
N ALA A 62 1.57 24.83 -12.95
CA ALA A 62 0.14 25.18 -13.04
C ALA A 62 -0.81 24.24 -12.25
N ASP A 63 -0.33 23.06 -11.82
CA ASP A 63 -1.13 22.02 -11.16
C ASP A 63 -0.48 21.52 -9.84
N ARG A 64 0.72 22.01 -9.47
CA ARG A 64 1.39 21.73 -8.20
C ARG A 64 1.87 23.00 -7.48
N ALA A 65 1.62 23.05 -6.16
CA ALA A 65 2.11 24.09 -5.27
C ALA A 65 2.69 23.49 -3.97
N VAL A 66 3.66 24.19 -3.36
CA VAL A 66 4.22 23.84 -2.04
C VAL A 66 3.93 24.97 -1.07
N LEU A 67 3.46 24.61 0.13
CA LEU A 67 3.03 25.56 1.16
C LEU A 67 3.80 25.32 2.45
N ARG A 68 4.68 26.26 2.80
CA ARG A 68 5.50 26.16 4.00
C ARG A 68 4.75 26.64 5.23
N ALA A 69 4.20 25.71 6.00
CA ALA A 69 3.40 25.96 7.19
C ALA A 69 4.25 25.96 8.47
N ARG A 70 4.06 26.96 9.33
CA ARG A 70 4.76 27.14 10.62
C ARG A 70 3.79 27.36 11.77
N ALA A 71 4.01 26.69 12.89
CA ALA A 71 3.29 26.91 14.14
C ALA A 71 3.69 28.27 14.76
N ALA A 72 2.72 28.98 15.33
CA ALA A 72 2.94 30.24 16.04
C ALA A 72 3.93 30.08 17.20
N ALA A 73 4.48 31.22 17.65
CA ALA A 73 5.36 31.26 18.82
C ALA A 73 4.68 30.57 20.03
N GLY A 74 5.36 29.58 20.63
CA GLY A 74 4.83 28.79 21.75
C GLY A 74 3.93 27.59 21.39
N ALA A 75 3.31 27.55 20.21
CA ALA A 75 2.48 26.41 19.80
C ALA A 75 3.36 25.19 19.42
N PRO A 76 3.12 23.97 19.94
CA PRO A 76 4.01 22.83 19.75
C PRO A 76 3.86 22.12 18.39
N ALA A 77 2.76 22.37 17.67
CA ALA A 77 2.35 21.64 16.48
C ALA A 77 1.77 22.60 15.42
N VAL A 78 1.89 22.24 14.14
CA VAL A 78 1.16 22.88 13.03
C VAL A 78 -0.24 22.29 12.96
N VAL A 79 -1.25 23.14 12.70
CA VAL A 79 -2.63 22.71 12.46
C VAL A 79 -3.17 23.34 11.18
N LEU A 80 -3.67 22.51 10.27
CA LEU A 80 -4.24 22.89 8.98
C LEU A 80 -5.74 22.54 8.96
N ARG A 81 -6.55 23.32 8.26
CA ARG A 81 -7.98 23.02 8.06
C ARG A 81 -8.33 23.09 6.58
N LEU A 82 -8.86 21.99 6.05
CA LEU A 82 -9.43 21.93 4.70
C LEU A 82 -10.95 22.07 4.80
N ALA A 83 -11.56 23.03 4.10
CA ALA A 83 -13.01 23.16 4.03
C ALA A 83 -13.61 21.98 3.26
N ALA A 84 -14.46 21.21 3.96
CA ALA A 84 -15.03 19.96 3.50
C ALA A 84 -16.53 20.12 3.21
N ARG A 85 -17.00 19.52 2.12
CA ARG A 85 -18.44 19.50 1.78
C ARG A 85 -19.15 18.35 2.49
N PRO A 86 -20.45 18.49 2.82
CA PRO A 86 -21.27 17.35 3.25
C PRO A 86 -21.29 16.26 2.17
N GLY A 87 -20.92 15.04 2.53
CA GLY A 87 -20.83 13.92 1.59
C GLY A 87 -19.55 13.85 0.76
N GLU A 88 -18.59 14.76 0.97
CA GLU A 88 -17.26 14.68 0.35
C GLU A 88 -16.49 13.46 0.88
N ARG A 89 -16.06 12.59 -0.03
CA ARG A 89 -15.27 11.37 0.20
C ARG A 89 -13.78 11.65 0.15
N TYR A 90 -13.02 10.83 0.87
CA TYR A 90 -11.56 10.96 0.97
C TYR A 90 -10.86 9.60 0.88
N PHE A 91 -9.66 9.58 0.30
CA PHE A 91 -8.91 8.35 0.00
C PHE A 91 -7.40 8.55 0.22
N GLY A 92 -6.66 7.44 0.22
CA GLY A 92 -5.21 7.39 0.42
C GLY A 92 -4.84 7.21 1.88
N LEU A 93 -4.05 8.15 2.41
CA LEU A 93 -3.38 8.11 3.71
C LEU A 93 -2.45 6.91 3.93
N GLY A 94 -1.87 6.39 2.84
CA GLY A 94 -1.11 5.14 2.82
C GLY A 94 -2.02 3.93 2.66
N GLU A 95 -1.63 2.80 3.24
CA GLU A 95 -2.48 1.62 3.37
C GLU A 95 -3.48 1.80 4.51
N ARG A 96 -4.78 1.75 4.22
CA ARG A 96 -5.86 1.92 5.21
C ARG A 96 -6.91 0.82 5.11
N PHE A 97 -6.89 -0.08 6.09
CA PHE A 97 -7.82 -1.18 6.26
C PHE A 97 -9.23 -0.73 6.68
N GLY A 98 -10.23 -1.60 6.49
CA GLY A 98 -11.60 -1.33 6.92
C GLY A 98 -12.44 -0.70 5.82
N ARG A 99 -12.58 0.63 5.85
CA ARG A 99 -13.37 1.37 4.86
C ARG A 99 -12.46 2.01 3.83
N PHE A 100 -12.80 1.86 2.55
CA PHE A 100 -12.07 2.52 1.47
C PHE A 100 -12.25 4.04 1.50
N ASP A 101 -13.49 4.53 1.56
CA ASP A 101 -13.78 5.94 1.88
C ASP A 101 -13.44 6.23 3.35
N LEU A 102 -12.51 7.16 3.53
CA LEU A 102 -11.95 7.53 4.83
C LEU A 102 -12.82 8.55 5.59
N ARG A 103 -13.88 9.08 4.96
CA ARG A 103 -14.78 10.04 5.60
C ARG A 103 -15.39 9.50 6.90
N GLY A 104 -15.42 10.35 7.93
CA GLY A 104 -15.92 9.99 9.26
C GLY A 104 -14.88 9.41 10.22
N GLN A 105 -13.64 9.18 9.77
CA GLN A 105 -12.57 8.56 10.58
C GLN A 105 -11.59 9.60 11.14
N VAL A 106 -10.87 9.25 12.20
CA VAL A 106 -9.70 9.99 12.70
C VAL A 106 -8.50 9.06 12.58
N LEU A 107 -7.55 9.41 11.70
CA LEU A 107 -6.49 8.51 11.26
C LEU A 107 -5.12 9.13 11.59
N ALA A 108 -4.22 8.34 12.18
CA ALA A 108 -2.84 8.76 12.43
C ALA A 108 -1.89 8.22 11.34
N ASN A 109 -0.97 9.05 10.86
CA ASN A 109 0.21 8.59 10.11
C ASN A 109 1.37 8.40 11.09
N TRP A 110 1.37 7.21 11.67
CA TRP A 110 2.41 6.68 12.54
C TRP A 110 2.56 5.20 12.18
N THR A 111 3.73 4.80 11.72
CA THR A 111 4.02 3.39 11.41
C THR A 111 3.82 2.55 12.66
N ALA A 112 3.02 1.50 12.60
CA ALA A 112 2.85 0.61 13.75
C ALA A 112 2.25 -0.72 13.33
N ASP A 113 2.64 -1.80 14.01
CA ASP A 113 2.08 -3.12 13.78
C ASP A 113 0.54 -3.10 13.96
N GLY A 114 -0.17 -3.68 12.99
CA GLY A 114 -1.63 -3.80 13.01
C GLY A 114 -2.13 -4.93 13.92
N MET A 115 -1.35 -6.01 14.07
CA MET A 115 -1.62 -7.21 14.86
C MET A 115 -3.08 -7.73 14.83
N GLY A 116 -3.82 -7.51 13.74
CA GLY A 116 -5.23 -7.89 13.59
C GLY A 116 -6.14 -7.48 14.76
N ARG A 117 -5.86 -6.39 15.47
CA ARG A 117 -6.60 -6.02 16.69
C ARG A 117 -7.88 -5.25 16.37
N PRO A 118 -9.08 -5.75 16.71
CA PRO A 118 -10.33 -5.05 16.44
C PRO A 118 -10.40 -3.68 17.11
N GLY A 119 -10.39 -2.61 16.30
CA GLY A 119 -10.50 -1.22 16.76
C GLY A 119 -9.17 -0.46 16.86
N VAL A 120 -8.04 -1.05 16.47
CA VAL A 120 -6.77 -0.31 16.34
C VAL A 120 -6.69 0.29 14.93
N VAL A 121 -6.38 1.60 14.86
CA VAL A 121 -6.34 2.41 13.64
C VAL A 121 -4.89 2.58 13.13
N THR A 122 -4.08 1.53 13.31
CA THR A 122 -2.67 1.49 12.86
C THR A 122 -2.55 0.83 11.49
N THR A 123 -1.37 0.99 10.89
CA THR A 123 -1.02 0.41 9.59
C THR A 123 0.51 0.36 9.52
N TYR A 124 1.01 -0.64 8.80
CA TYR A 124 2.44 -0.82 8.51
C TYR A 124 2.95 0.25 7.53
N SER A 125 2.07 0.74 6.65
CA SER A 125 2.39 1.66 5.56
C SER A 125 1.52 2.92 5.54
N PRO A 126 1.49 3.75 6.61
CA PRO A 126 0.83 5.04 6.58
C PRO A 126 1.61 6.02 5.69
N MET A 127 0.93 7.03 5.17
CA MET A 127 1.58 8.11 4.43
C MET A 127 0.70 9.35 4.47
N PRO A 128 1.23 10.56 4.71
CA PRO A 128 0.43 11.77 4.90
C PRO A 128 -0.06 12.39 3.58
N PHE A 129 -0.64 11.58 2.70
CA PHE A 129 -1.28 11.97 1.43
C PHE A 129 -2.80 11.80 1.52
N LEU A 130 -3.56 12.86 1.29
CA LEU A 130 -5.03 12.84 1.34
C LEU A 130 -5.61 13.29 0.00
N LEU A 131 -6.29 12.39 -0.70
CA LEU A 131 -7.03 12.64 -1.94
C LEU A 131 -8.50 12.95 -1.62
N SER A 132 -9.07 13.99 -2.23
CA SER A 132 -10.50 14.34 -2.16
C SER A 132 -11.22 13.98 -3.46
N GLU A 133 -12.50 13.57 -3.37
CA GLU A 133 -13.37 13.40 -4.56
C GLU A 133 -13.58 14.66 -5.40
N ARG A 134 -13.10 15.82 -4.92
CA ARG A 134 -13.15 17.10 -5.63
C ARG A 134 -11.99 17.30 -6.62
N GLY A 135 -11.15 16.28 -6.85
CA GLY A 135 -10.07 16.33 -7.83
C GLY A 135 -8.80 17.03 -7.33
N TYR A 136 -8.53 16.98 -6.03
CA TYR A 136 -7.30 17.50 -5.45
C TYR A 136 -6.73 16.56 -4.39
N ALA A 137 -5.43 16.69 -4.15
CA ALA A 137 -4.78 16.06 -3.00
C ALA A 137 -3.85 17.02 -2.24
N VAL A 138 -3.56 16.66 -0.99
CA VAL A 138 -2.50 17.27 -0.19
C VAL A 138 -1.53 16.21 0.31
N HIS A 139 -0.22 16.48 0.25
CA HIS A 139 0.82 15.66 0.85
C HIS A 139 1.58 16.49 1.90
N LEU A 140 1.93 15.91 3.04
CA LEU A 140 2.82 16.55 4.01
C LEU A 140 4.23 15.99 3.89
N ASP A 141 5.19 16.81 3.45
CA ASP A 141 6.60 16.43 3.47
C ASP A 141 7.12 16.51 4.91
N THR A 142 6.92 15.42 5.65
CA THR A 142 7.39 15.25 7.02
C THR A 142 7.37 13.78 7.42
N ALA A 143 8.37 13.37 8.22
CA ALA A 143 8.31 12.11 8.97
C ALA A 143 7.69 12.27 10.37
N ALA A 144 7.26 13.48 10.76
CA ALA A 144 6.59 13.67 12.04
C ALA A 144 5.27 12.90 12.11
N SER A 145 4.84 12.51 13.31
CA SER A 145 3.50 11.97 13.52
C SER A 145 2.44 12.99 13.08
N THR A 146 1.45 12.56 12.30
CA THR A 146 0.34 13.42 11.87
C THR A 146 -1.00 12.75 12.15
N THR A 147 -2.02 13.56 12.48
CA THR A 147 -3.39 13.10 12.70
C THR A 147 -4.31 13.84 11.75
N VAL A 148 -5.10 13.09 10.97
CA VAL A 148 -6.10 13.61 10.03
C VAL A 148 -7.49 13.25 10.55
N ASP A 149 -8.23 14.27 10.97
CA ASP A 149 -9.63 14.17 11.41
C ASP A 149 -10.57 14.45 10.23
N LEU A 150 -11.18 13.38 9.71
CA LEU A 150 -12.19 13.37 8.64
C LEU A 150 -13.61 13.26 9.20
N SER A 151 -13.80 13.34 10.53
CA SER A 151 -15.10 13.27 11.20
C SER A 151 -15.87 14.59 11.19
N GLY A 152 -15.15 15.71 11.05
CA GLY A 152 -15.72 17.05 10.92
C GLY A 152 -16.73 17.17 9.76
N ARG A 153 -17.80 17.95 9.96
CA ARG A 153 -18.88 18.09 8.97
C ARG A 153 -18.49 19.01 7.82
N ASP A 154 -17.84 20.12 8.15
CA ASP A 154 -17.52 21.27 7.32
C ASP A 154 -16.00 21.50 7.16
N ALA A 155 -15.17 20.77 7.89
CA ALA A 155 -13.72 20.80 7.74
C ALA A 155 -13.06 19.44 8.04
N VAL A 156 -12.00 19.13 7.30
CA VAL A 156 -10.95 18.19 7.70
C VAL A 156 -9.92 18.95 8.52
N THR A 157 -9.48 18.41 9.65
CA THR A 157 -8.41 19.00 10.47
C THR A 157 -7.18 18.11 10.42
N ILE A 158 -6.02 18.69 10.11
CA ILE A 158 -4.74 17.97 10.07
C ILE A 158 -3.81 18.58 11.11
N THR A 159 -3.38 17.77 12.06
CA THR A 159 -2.39 18.15 13.10
C THR A 159 -1.07 17.47 12.78
N VAL A 160 0.02 18.23 12.79
CA VAL A 160 1.39 17.73 12.54
C VAL A 160 2.22 17.94 13.80
N ALA A 161 2.85 16.89 14.32
CA ALA A 161 3.72 16.92 15.50
C ALA A 161 5.10 17.57 15.22
N SER A 162 5.10 18.68 14.49
CA SER A 162 6.25 19.52 14.17
C SER A 162 5.84 20.99 14.23
N ARG A 163 6.82 21.87 14.47
CA ARG A 163 6.63 23.33 14.39
C ARG A 163 6.64 23.86 12.96
N GLU A 164 7.07 23.06 11.99
CA GLU A 164 7.14 23.40 10.57
C GLU A 164 6.89 22.16 9.70
N VAL A 165 6.21 22.34 8.57
CA VAL A 165 5.96 21.30 7.55
C VAL A 165 5.78 21.97 6.19
N ASP A 166 6.33 21.37 5.15
CA ASP A 166 6.04 21.74 3.77
C ASP A 166 4.86 20.88 3.28
N VAL A 167 3.81 21.53 2.79
CA VAL A 167 2.57 20.89 2.33
C VAL A 167 2.51 20.99 0.82
N GLU A 168 2.65 19.87 0.12
CA GLU A 168 2.41 19.83 -1.31
C GLU A 168 0.91 19.77 -1.58
N VAL A 169 0.48 20.50 -2.60
CA VAL A 169 -0.90 20.56 -3.09
C VAL A 169 -0.88 20.18 -4.56
N PHE A 170 -1.73 19.23 -4.92
CA PHE A 170 -1.86 18.70 -6.27
C PHE A 170 -3.29 18.93 -6.77
N THR A 171 -3.42 19.48 -7.97
CA THR A 171 -4.65 19.53 -8.77
C THR A 171 -4.42 18.87 -10.12
N GLY A 172 -5.47 18.82 -10.94
CA GLY A 172 -5.37 18.37 -12.31
C GLY A 172 -6.75 18.29 -12.98
N PRO A 173 -6.81 17.91 -14.26
CA PRO A 173 -8.07 17.70 -14.96
C PRO A 173 -8.89 16.53 -14.40
N ASP A 174 -8.24 15.57 -13.73
CA ASP A 174 -8.84 14.36 -13.18
C ASP A 174 -8.03 13.81 -11.99
N PRO A 175 -8.62 12.94 -11.14
CA PRO A 175 -7.92 12.33 -10.01
C PRO A 175 -6.76 11.40 -10.42
N ALA A 176 -6.79 10.83 -11.63
CA ALA A 176 -5.71 9.96 -12.12
C ALA A 176 -4.42 10.74 -12.41
N THR A 177 -4.53 12.02 -12.75
CA THR A 177 -3.41 12.96 -12.90
C THR A 177 -2.83 13.31 -11.54
N VAL A 178 -3.68 13.72 -10.59
CA VAL A 178 -3.29 14.00 -9.20
C VAL A 178 -2.52 12.85 -8.54
N VAL A 179 -2.98 11.60 -8.72
CA VAL A 179 -2.29 10.41 -8.17
C VAL A 179 -0.93 10.17 -8.84
N ARG A 180 -0.82 10.39 -10.15
CA ARG A 180 0.44 10.23 -10.90
C ARG A 180 1.46 11.28 -10.50
N ASP A 181 1.07 12.55 -10.41
CA ASP A 181 1.99 13.65 -10.10
C ASP A 181 2.52 13.56 -8.65
N HIS A 182 1.68 13.08 -7.73
CA HIS A 182 2.09 12.71 -6.37
C HIS A 182 3.03 11.49 -6.34
N ALA A 183 2.75 10.44 -7.12
CA ALA A 183 3.66 9.29 -7.22
C ALA A 183 5.03 9.67 -7.83
N VAL A 184 5.06 10.63 -8.76
CA VAL A 184 6.30 11.24 -9.28
C VAL A 184 7.02 12.04 -8.19
N SER A 185 6.32 12.81 -7.36
CA SER A 185 6.97 13.64 -6.32
C SER A 185 7.69 12.83 -5.24
N ILE A 186 7.15 11.67 -4.87
CA ILE A 186 7.71 10.79 -3.83
C ILE A 186 8.71 9.75 -4.38
N GLY A 187 8.83 9.62 -5.71
CA GLY A 187 9.74 8.69 -6.37
C GLY A 187 9.05 7.43 -6.90
N LEU A 188 9.31 7.15 -8.18
CA LEU A 188 8.62 6.11 -8.94
C LEU A 188 9.11 4.69 -8.60
N PRO A 189 8.21 3.70 -8.59
CA PRO A 189 8.53 2.33 -8.20
C PRO A 189 9.38 1.61 -9.24
N PRO A 190 10.28 0.69 -8.84
CA PRO A 190 11.10 -0.10 -9.75
C PRO A 190 10.29 -1.22 -10.42
N VAL A 191 10.47 -1.44 -11.73
CA VAL A 191 9.83 -2.57 -12.43
C VAL A 191 10.30 -3.89 -11.80
N PRO A 192 9.40 -4.77 -11.31
CA PRO A 192 9.77 -6.09 -10.82
C PRO A 192 10.18 -6.99 -12.00
N THR A 193 11.13 -7.87 -11.77
CA THR A 193 11.45 -8.98 -12.68
C THR A 193 10.19 -9.84 -12.95
N PRO A 194 9.98 -10.40 -14.16
CA PRO A 194 8.75 -11.13 -14.51
C PRO A 194 8.34 -12.24 -13.54
N TRP A 195 9.28 -13.03 -13.01
CA TRP A 195 8.99 -14.06 -12.00
C TRP A 195 8.44 -13.45 -10.69
N GLY A 196 8.74 -12.18 -10.43
CA GLY A 196 8.23 -11.38 -9.31
C GLY A 196 6.77 -10.94 -9.45
N LEU A 197 6.20 -11.03 -10.65
CA LEU A 197 4.76 -10.88 -10.91
C LEU A 197 4.10 -12.23 -11.23
N GLY A 198 4.79 -13.32 -10.87
CA GLY A 198 4.37 -14.71 -11.07
C GLY A 198 3.87 -15.40 -9.79
N VAL A 199 3.73 -16.72 -9.86
CA VAL A 199 3.08 -17.51 -8.79
C VAL A 199 4.09 -17.93 -7.71
N TRP A 200 3.91 -17.46 -6.48
CA TRP A 200 4.79 -17.79 -5.36
C TRP A 200 4.13 -18.73 -4.34
N LYS A 201 4.89 -19.72 -3.86
CA LYS A 201 4.45 -20.65 -2.81
C LYS A 201 5.36 -20.58 -1.58
N CYS A 202 4.76 -20.36 -0.41
CA CYS A 202 5.44 -20.60 0.88
C CYS A 202 5.65 -22.10 1.10
N LEU A 203 6.91 -22.55 1.22
CA LEU A 203 7.32 -23.94 1.53
C LEU A 203 8.46 -23.93 2.55
N VAL A 204 8.30 -24.69 3.63
CA VAL A 204 9.18 -24.69 4.81
C VAL A 204 9.25 -26.10 5.43
N GLY A 205 10.09 -26.28 6.44
CA GLY A 205 10.25 -27.57 7.14
C GLY A 205 11.38 -28.45 6.58
N GLY A 206 12.38 -27.84 5.93
CA GLY A 206 13.67 -28.47 5.66
C GLY A 206 13.83 -29.00 4.23
N THR A 207 15.09 -29.22 3.83
CA THR A 207 15.48 -29.56 2.44
C THR A 207 14.63 -30.67 1.82
N ALA A 208 14.44 -31.78 2.53
CA ALA A 208 13.69 -32.93 2.01
C ALA A 208 12.20 -32.59 1.77
N ARG A 209 11.58 -31.83 2.69
CA ARG A 209 10.17 -31.44 2.57
C ARG A 209 9.97 -30.41 1.46
N VAL A 210 10.80 -29.37 1.42
CA VAL A 210 10.71 -28.33 0.39
C VAL A 210 10.84 -28.95 -1.01
N ARG A 211 11.81 -29.85 -1.25
CA ARG A 211 11.93 -30.54 -2.54
C ARG A 211 10.72 -31.43 -2.86
N ALA A 212 10.16 -32.14 -1.88
CA ALA A 212 8.99 -33.00 -2.09
C ALA A 212 7.72 -32.20 -2.38
N ASP A 213 7.43 -31.16 -1.59
CA ASP A 213 6.26 -30.30 -1.76
C ASP A 213 6.35 -29.51 -3.08
N THR A 214 7.54 -28.99 -3.47
CA THR A 214 7.78 -28.37 -4.79
C THR A 214 7.52 -29.35 -5.93
N GLY A 215 8.12 -30.54 -5.87
CA GLY A 215 7.96 -31.56 -6.91
C GLY A 215 6.50 -32.00 -7.11
N ALA A 216 5.74 -32.10 -6.02
CA ALA A 216 4.30 -32.40 -6.07
C ALA A 216 3.48 -31.30 -6.77
N LEU A 217 3.79 -30.02 -6.51
CA LEU A 217 3.11 -28.89 -7.13
C LEU A 217 3.44 -28.78 -8.64
N LEU A 218 4.71 -28.94 -9.01
CA LEU A 218 5.14 -28.96 -10.41
C LEU A 218 4.50 -30.14 -11.17
N ALA A 219 4.53 -31.35 -10.60
CA ALA A 219 3.90 -32.54 -11.19
C ALA A 219 2.37 -32.42 -11.32
N ALA A 220 1.72 -31.61 -10.47
CA ALA A 220 0.30 -31.30 -10.57
C ALA A 220 -0.04 -30.24 -11.64
N GLY A 221 0.97 -29.62 -12.27
CA GLY A 221 0.82 -28.56 -13.27
C GLY A 221 0.60 -27.17 -12.70
N VAL A 222 1.09 -26.89 -11.47
CA VAL A 222 1.09 -25.54 -10.91
C VAL A 222 2.25 -24.74 -11.54
N PRO A 223 1.99 -23.59 -12.20
CA PRO A 223 3.02 -22.81 -12.88
C PRO A 223 3.80 -21.93 -11.88
N LEU A 224 4.51 -22.55 -10.93
CA LEU A 224 5.31 -21.83 -9.94
C LEU A 224 6.43 -21.00 -10.60
N ASP A 225 6.68 -19.82 -10.04
CA ASP A 225 7.81 -18.94 -10.35
C ASP A 225 8.81 -18.85 -9.20
N ALA A 226 8.31 -18.84 -7.96
CA ALA A 226 9.15 -18.71 -6.78
C ALA A 226 8.71 -19.62 -5.63
N VAL A 227 9.71 -20.11 -4.89
CA VAL A 227 9.54 -20.73 -3.58
C VAL A 227 9.98 -19.74 -2.51
N TRP A 228 9.09 -19.40 -1.60
CA TRP A 228 9.42 -18.63 -0.41
C TRP A 228 9.63 -19.56 0.77
N THR A 229 10.82 -19.53 1.36
CA THR A 229 11.28 -20.47 2.39
C THR A 229 11.93 -19.68 3.53
N TYR A 230 11.07 -19.15 4.39
CA TYR A 230 11.47 -18.23 5.46
C TYR A 230 12.25 -18.87 6.60
N ASP A 231 12.19 -20.20 6.76
CA ASP A 231 12.85 -20.94 7.85
C ASP A 231 14.30 -21.37 7.53
N ILE A 232 14.82 -21.06 6.34
CA ILE A 232 16.26 -21.16 6.06
C ILE A 232 16.99 -20.04 6.80
N ALA A 233 17.47 -20.33 8.00
CA ALA A 233 18.27 -19.42 8.80
C ALA A 233 19.77 -19.55 8.50
N ASP A 234 20.39 -18.49 7.96
CA ASP A 234 21.84 -18.37 7.81
C ASP A 234 22.42 -17.32 8.78
N PRO A 235 23.23 -17.72 9.78
CA PRO A 235 23.91 -16.80 10.69
C PRO A 235 24.82 -15.76 10.03
N ALA A 236 25.38 -16.04 8.84
CA ALA A 236 26.33 -15.15 8.17
C ALA A 236 25.62 -13.94 7.54
N SER A 237 24.60 -14.18 6.71
CA SER A 237 23.74 -13.14 6.11
C SER A 237 22.63 -12.64 7.04
N GLY A 238 22.29 -13.38 8.08
CA GLY A 238 21.11 -13.08 8.92
C GLY A 238 19.78 -13.22 8.18
N PHE A 239 19.78 -13.87 7.00
CA PHE A 239 18.55 -14.30 6.37
C PHE A 239 17.90 -15.40 7.20
N GLY A 240 16.57 -15.42 7.17
CA GLY A 240 15.71 -16.44 7.73
C GLY A 240 15.18 -16.15 9.13
N TRP A 241 14.25 -17.00 9.53
CA TRP A 241 13.57 -17.00 10.81
C TRP A 241 13.99 -18.24 11.62
N PRO A 242 15.11 -18.18 12.37
CA PRO A 242 15.58 -19.31 13.18
C PRO A 242 14.73 -19.61 14.43
N TRP A 243 13.75 -18.75 14.73
CA TRP A 243 13.04 -18.78 16.01
C TRP A 243 11.72 -19.55 15.92
N GLN A 244 11.17 -19.91 17.09
CA GLN A 244 10.10 -20.89 17.26
C GLN A 244 8.88 -20.72 16.35
N VAL A 245 8.23 -21.87 16.15
CA VAL A 245 7.06 -22.13 15.30
C VAL A 245 5.93 -21.11 15.49
N TYR A 246 5.93 -20.05 14.69
CA TYR A 246 4.70 -19.39 14.28
C TYR A 246 4.14 -20.24 13.12
N GLY A 247 3.01 -20.89 13.35
CA GLY A 247 2.40 -21.81 12.39
C GLY A 247 2.48 -23.30 12.76
N PRO A 248 2.25 -24.19 11.77
CA PRO A 248 2.05 -25.62 12.01
C PRO A 248 3.25 -26.49 11.61
N VAL A 249 4.29 -25.91 11.02
CA VAL A 249 5.46 -26.61 10.52
C VAL A 249 6.69 -26.15 11.30
N PRO A 250 7.34 -27.04 12.09
CA PRO A 250 8.59 -26.72 12.75
C PRO A 250 9.68 -26.31 11.75
N PRO A 251 10.55 -25.33 12.08
CA PRO A 251 11.74 -25.01 11.28
C PRO A 251 12.54 -26.27 10.96
N GLY A 252 12.86 -26.47 9.69
CA GLY A 252 13.50 -27.70 9.25
C GLY A 252 15.03 -27.67 9.23
N PRO A 253 15.66 -28.85 9.08
CA PRO A 253 17.09 -28.94 8.82
C PRO A 253 17.39 -28.52 7.37
N TYR A 254 18.31 -27.55 7.25
CA TYR A 254 18.92 -27.13 5.98
C TYR A 254 20.43 -27.31 6.08
N PRO A 255 20.95 -28.55 5.90
CA PRO A 255 22.38 -28.85 6.08
C PRO A 255 23.27 -28.19 5.02
N ASP A 256 22.73 -27.96 3.83
CA ASP A 256 23.34 -27.19 2.75
C ASP A 256 22.22 -26.38 2.06
N PRO A 257 21.95 -25.14 2.54
CA PRO A 257 20.90 -24.30 1.95
C PRO A 257 21.27 -23.83 0.54
N ALA A 258 22.56 -23.65 0.23
CA ALA A 258 23.01 -23.26 -1.09
C ALA A 258 22.75 -24.37 -2.14
N ALA A 259 22.99 -25.64 -1.79
CA ALA A 259 22.63 -26.77 -2.64
C ALA A 259 21.11 -26.93 -2.84
N LEU A 260 20.30 -26.63 -1.81
CA LEU A 260 18.84 -26.58 -1.95
C LEU A 260 18.41 -25.50 -2.95
N ILE A 261 18.93 -24.28 -2.80
CA ILE A 261 18.58 -23.14 -3.66
C ILE A 261 19.03 -23.40 -5.11
N ALA A 262 20.27 -23.82 -5.32
CA ALA A 262 20.77 -24.18 -6.65
C ALA A 262 19.96 -25.32 -7.31
N GLY A 263 19.46 -26.26 -6.50
CA GLY A 263 18.53 -27.29 -6.98
C GLY A 263 17.19 -26.75 -7.43
N LEU A 264 16.64 -25.73 -6.75
CA LEU A 264 15.38 -25.07 -7.14
C LEU A 264 15.57 -24.17 -8.36
N HIS A 265 16.70 -23.48 -8.48
CA HIS A 265 17.08 -22.75 -9.70
C HIS A 265 17.17 -23.67 -10.92
N ALA A 266 17.69 -24.89 -10.76
CA ALA A 266 17.75 -25.89 -11.82
C ALA A 266 16.35 -26.38 -12.28
N ASP A 267 15.34 -26.28 -11.40
CA ASP A 267 13.93 -26.53 -11.73
C ASP A 267 13.22 -25.27 -12.30
N GLY A 268 13.95 -24.16 -12.49
CA GLY A 268 13.44 -22.90 -13.03
C GLY A 268 12.79 -21.96 -12.01
N LEU A 269 12.98 -22.19 -10.71
CA LEU A 269 12.30 -21.47 -9.64
C LEU A 269 13.24 -20.50 -8.91
N ALA A 270 12.83 -19.25 -8.76
CA ALA A 270 13.48 -18.29 -7.88
C ALA A 270 13.27 -18.67 -6.40
N VAL A 271 14.18 -18.26 -5.51
CA VAL A 271 14.07 -18.56 -4.08
C VAL A 271 14.11 -17.30 -3.22
N LEU A 272 13.04 -17.09 -2.45
CA LEU A 272 12.87 -15.96 -1.54
C LEU A 272 13.16 -16.40 -0.09
N GLY A 273 13.95 -15.60 0.62
CA GLY A 273 14.21 -15.76 2.05
C GLY A 273 13.32 -14.88 2.93
N TYR A 274 13.81 -14.55 4.12
CA TYR A 274 13.18 -13.65 5.07
C TYR A 274 14.24 -12.77 5.73
N LEU A 275 13.92 -11.52 6.04
CA LEU A 275 14.91 -10.52 6.47
C LEU A 275 14.28 -9.50 7.42
N THR A 276 15.03 -9.11 8.47
CA THR A 276 14.61 -8.08 9.43
C THR A 276 15.67 -6.99 9.59
N PRO A 277 15.27 -5.78 10.01
CA PRO A 277 16.18 -4.65 10.24
C PRO A 277 16.76 -4.64 11.66
N PHE A 278 16.71 -5.78 12.38
CA PHE A 278 17.16 -5.89 13.76
C PHE A 278 17.92 -7.18 14.02
N VAL A 279 18.74 -7.17 15.07
CA VAL A 279 19.41 -8.36 15.60
C VAL A 279 18.80 -8.76 16.93
N VAL A 280 18.61 -10.06 17.12
CA VAL A 280 18.13 -10.64 18.39
C VAL A 280 19.28 -10.69 19.38
N VAL A 281 19.04 -10.26 20.63
CA VAL A 281 20.05 -10.24 21.70
C VAL A 281 20.56 -11.67 21.95
N GLY A 282 21.87 -11.86 21.85
CA GLY A 282 22.53 -13.16 21.98
C GLY A 282 22.61 -13.99 20.68
N ALA A 283 21.96 -13.55 19.59
CA ALA A 283 22.10 -14.18 18.29
C ALA A 283 23.46 -13.84 17.62
N PRO A 284 23.92 -14.65 16.65
CA PRO A 284 25.05 -14.30 15.80
C PRO A 284 24.91 -12.89 15.19
N GLY A 285 26.02 -12.14 15.20
CA GLY A 285 26.04 -10.73 14.77
C GLY A 285 25.79 -9.72 15.89
N TYR A 286 24.92 -10.00 16.88
CA TYR A 286 24.53 -9.02 17.92
C TYR A 286 25.72 -8.39 18.66
N ALA A 287 26.59 -9.21 19.26
CA ALA A 287 27.74 -8.72 20.01
C ALA A 287 28.72 -7.93 19.14
N GLY A 288 28.84 -8.31 17.86
CA GLY A 288 29.69 -7.62 16.89
C GLY A 288 29.14 -6.27 16.45
N ALA A 289 27.83 -6.14 16.27
CA ALA A 289 27.16 -4.89 15.94
C ALA A 289 27.17 -3.93 17.14
N ALA A 290 26.84 -4.44 18.34
CA ALA A 290 26.86 -3.67 19.58
C ALA A 290 28.25 -3.10 19.89
N ALA A 291 29.32 -3.90 19.77
CA ALA A 291 30.70 -3.45 20.01
C ALA A 291 31.22 -2.42 18.99
N ARG A 292 30.55 -2.27 17.83
CA ARG A 292 30.87 -1.29 16.79
C ARG A 292 29.97 -0.05 16.82
N GLY A 293 28.95 -0.02 17.67
CA GLY A 293 27.98 1.07 17.73
C GLY A 293 26.89 1.03 16.66
N TYR A 294 26.73 -0.09 15.93
CA TYR A 294 25.81 -0.19 14.77
C TYR A 294 24.33 -0.36 15.12
N LEU A 295 23.96 -0.20 16.39
CA LEU A 295 22.61 -0.45 16.90
C LEU A 295 22.09 0.81 17.60
N VAL A 296 20.82 1.13 17.40
CA VAL A 296 20.13 2.27 18.01
C VAL A 296 20.34 2.26 19.53
N THR A 297 20.61 3.43 20.13
CA THR A 297 20.93 3.54 21.57
C THR A 297 19.87 4.30 22.37
N THR A 298 19.91 4.21 23.70
CA THR A 298 19.10 5.01 24.63
C THR A 298 19.72 6.39 24.85
N ALA A 299 19.02 7.27 25.59
CA ALA A 299 19.54 8.56 26.03
C ALA A 299 20.94 8.46 26.70
N ASP A 300 21.18 7.37 27.43
CA ASP A 300 22.41 7.10 28.20
C ASP A 300 23.50 6.36 27.39
N GLY A 301 23.31 6.16 26.08
CA GLY A 301 24.28 5.50 25.21
C GLY A 301 24.35 3.97 25.32
N VAL A 302 23.37 3.34 25.98
CA VAL A 302 23.24 1.87 26.04
C VAL A 302 22.45 1.39 24.81
N VAL A 303 22.75 0.21 24.26
CA VAL A 303 21.98 -0.36 23.13
C VAL A 303 20.49 -0.46 23.49
N TYR A 304 19.64 0.19 22.68
CA TYR A 304 18.20 0.14 22.83
C TYR A 304 17.73 -1.27 22.48
N THR A 305 17.16 -1.97 23.46
CA THR A 305 16.55 -3.28 23.26
C THR A 305 15.10 -3.24 23.64
N GLN A 306 14.24 -3.83 22.81
CA GLN A 306 12.81 -3.97 23.09
C GLN A 306 12.44 -5.46 23.22
N PRO A 307 11.42 -5.82 24.03
CA PRO A 307 10.86 -7.16 24.06
C PRO A 307 10.44 -7.63 22.67
N TRP A 308 10.58 -8.91 22.40
CA TRP A 308 10.13 -9.53 21.16
C TRP A 308 9.61 -10.96 21.43
N LEU A 309 9.39 -11.73 20.38
CA LEU A 309 8.76 -13.05 20.43
C LEU A 309 9.52 -14.03 21.35
N ALA A 310 8.79 -15.00 21.90
CA ALA A 310 9.30 -16.06 22.78
C ALA A 310 10.15 -15.57 23.99
N GLY A 311 9.89 -14.35 24.47
CA GLY A 311 10.63 -13.76 25.60
C GLY A 311 12.03 -13.26 25.25
N THR A 312 12.39 -13.26 23.97
CA THR A 312 13.64 -12.69 23.47
C THR A 312 13.59 -11.15 23.44
N ARG A 313 14.70 -10.52 23.05
CA ARG A 313 14.80 -9.07 22.84
C ARG A 313 15.44 -8.78 21.50
N ARG A 314 15.04 -7.70 20.84
CA ARG A 314 15.62 -7.23 19.57
C ARG A 314 16.25 -5.84 19.73
N ALA A 315 17.32 -5.58 18.98
CA ALA A 315 17.96 -4.28 18.84
C ALA A 315 18.00 -3.91 17.36
N TYR A 316 17.49 -2.72 17.02
CA TYR A 316 17.40 -2.23 15.65
C TYR A 316 18.76 -1.76 15.15
N VAL A 317 19.04 -1.98 13.86
CA VAL A 317 20.23 -1.45 13.19
C VAL A 317 20.04 0.04 12.97
N ASP A 318 21.09 0.83 13.18
CA ASP A 318 21.00 2.27 12.92
C ASP A 318 21.27 2.57 11.43
N PHE A 319 20.22 2.61 10.61
CA PHE A 319 20.35 2.97 9.18
C PHE A 319 20.65 4.46 8.92
N THR A 320 20.78 5.28 9.97
CA THR A 320 21.31 6.65 9.84
C THR A 320 22.84 6.67 9.87
N ASP A 321 23.48 5.63 10.43
CA ASP A 321 24.93 5.42 10.35
C ASP A 321 25.29 4.72 9.02
N PRO A 322 26.11 5.35 8.15
CA PRO A 322 26.60 4.70 6.94
C PRO A 322 27.43 3.44 7.20
N ALA A 323 28.12 3.34 8.35
CA ALA A 323 28.94 2.17 8.68
C ALA A 323 28.08 0.97 9.13
N ALA A 324 27.09 1.18 10.00
CA ALA A 324 26.07 0.19 10.33
C ALA A 324 25.28 -0.26 9.08
N THR A 325 24.90 0.69 8.22
CA THR A 325 24.23 0.43 6.95
C THR A 325 25.09 -0.46 6.06
N ALA A 326 26.36 -0.09 5.81
CA ALA A 326 27.28 -0.88 4.98
C ALA A 326 27.49 -2.30 5.54
N TRP A 327 27.69 -2.43 6.86
CA TRP A 327 27.80 -3.73 7.54
C TRP A 327 26.57 -4.61 7.32
N TRP A 328 25.37 -4.02 7.43
CA TRP A 328 24.13 -4.76 7.23
C TRP A 328 23.91 -5.13 5.75
N GLN A 329 24.27 -4.23 4.83
CA GLN A 329 24.25 -4.51 3.38
C GLN A 329 25.21 -5.64 2.98
N ASP A 330 26.37 -5.78 3.61
CA ASP A 330 27.28 -6.90 3.37
C ASP A 330 26.65 -8.24 3.75
N ARG A 331 25.79 -8.25 4.78
CA ARG A 331 25.01 -9.43 5.15
C ARG A 331 23.97 -9.77 4.07
N VAL A 332 23.28 -8.77 3.50
CA VAL A 332 22.38 -8.99 2.35
C VAL A 332 23.13 -9.52 1.14
N ARG A 333 24.29 -8.93 0.79
CA ARG A 333 25.15 -9.43 -0.29
C ARG A 333 25.51 -10.90 -0.05
N ALA A 334 25.92 -11.28 1.16
CA ALA A 334 26.23 -12.67 1.51
C ALA A 334 25.03 -13.62 1.36
N GLY A 335 23.81 -13.19 1.67
CA GLY A 335 22.59 -13.99 1.45
C GLY A 335 22.32 -14.22 -0.04
N LEU A 336 22.43 -13.17 -0.85
CA LEU A 336 22.16 -13.21 -2.29
C LEU A 336 23.23 -13.97 -3.10
N THR A 337 24.52 -13.87 -2.74
CA THR A 337 25.63 -14.47 -3.50
C THR A 337 26.23 -15.72 -2.87
N GLY A 338 26.20 -15.85 -1.55
CA GLY A 338 26.76 -16.99 -0.82
C GLY A 338 25.74 -18.11 -0.61
N VAL A 339 24.53 -17.78 -0.18
CA VAL A 339 23.43 -18.76 -0.04
C VAL A 339 22.65 -18.89 -1.35
N GLY A 340 22.51 -17.80 -2.10
CA GLY A 340 21.98 -17.81 -3.47
C GLY A 340 20.57 -17.22 -3.63
N PHE A 341 19.94 -16.73 -2.56
CA PHE A 341 18.58 -16.16 -2.60
C PHE A 341 18.40 -15.10 -3.69
N ASP A 342 17.19 -15.00 -4.25
CA ASP A 342 16.81 -13.99 -5.25
C ASP A 342 15.99 -12.85 -4.64
N GLY A 343 15.98 -12.76 -3.31
CA GLY A 343 15.19 -11.78 -2.59
C GLY A 343 14.73 -12.30 -1.24
N ALA A 344 13.86 -11.54 -0.58
CA ALA A 344 13.30 -11.91 0.71
C ALA A 344 11.99 -11.17 0.99
N MET A 345 11.21 -11.71 1.93
CA MET A 345 10.32 -10.87 2.72
C MET A 345 11.19 -9.88 3.51
N GLN A 346 11.08 -8.60 3.18
CA GLN A 346 11.70 -7.49 3.89
C GLN A 346 10.72 -7.05 4.98
N ASP A 347 10.75 -7.75 6.12
CA ASP A 347 9.76 -7.59 7.17
C ASP A 347 10.19 -6.59 8.25
N TYR A 348 9.22 -6.07 9.00
CA TYR A 348 9.35 -5.02 10.00
C TYR A 348 9.88 -3.65 9.46
N GLY A 349 10.12 -2.72 10.39
CA GLY A 349 10.55 -1.33 10.17
C GLY A 349 9.70 -0.33 10.97
N GLU A 350 8.43 -0.67 11.16
CA GLU A 350 7.37 0.08 11.85
C GLU A 350 7.48 0.12 13.37
N ASP A 351 8.39 -0.66 13.98
CA ASP A 351 8.66 -0.62 15.43
C ASP A 351 10.06 -0.07 15.74
N ALA A 352 10.66 0.74 14.85
CA ALA A 352 11.93 1.39 15.12
C ALA A 352 11.84 2.30 16.38
N PRO A 353 12.80 2.29 17.31
CA PRO A 353 12.66 3.03 18.57
C PRO A 353 12.44 4.54 18.39
N ALA A 354 11.27 5.05 18.75
CA ALA A 354 10.94 6.48 18.67
C ALA A 354 11.68 7.32 19.73
N GLU A 355 11.99 6.70 20.88
CA GLU A 355 12.80 7.25 21.96
C GLU A 355 14.30 6.93 21.79
N GLY A 356 14.67 6.31 20.66
CA GLY A 356 16.05 5.98 20.32
C GLY A 356 16.89 7.20 19.96
N ARG A 357 18.19 7.12 20.25
CA ARG A 357 19.22 7.97 19.66
C ARG A 357 19.77 7.30 18.41
N TYR A 358 19.81 8.07 17.34
CA TYR A 358 20.35 7.70 16.04
C TYR A 358 21.64 8.50 15.75
N ALA A 359 22.51 7.98 14.89
CA ALA A 359 23.85 8.49 14.64
C ALA A 359 23.87 9.83 13.88
N ASP A 360 22.89 10.10 13.02
CA ASP A 360 22.73 11.41 12.36
C ASP A 360 22.34 12.55 13.32
N GLY A 361 21.82 12.19 14.50
CA GLY A 361 21.34 13.13 15.52
C GLY A 361 19.89 13.59 15.33
N GLU A 362 19.16 13.07 14.34
CA GLU A 362 17.73 13.35 14.19
C GLU A 362 16.93 12.77 15.38
N PRO A 363 15.82 13.42 15.78
CA PRO A 363 14.95 12.88 16.83
C PRO A 363 14.38 11.52 16.40
N GLY A 364 14.49 10.51 17.26
CA GLY A 364 14.01 9.16 16.97
C GLY A 364 12.52 9.09 16.56
N ALA A 365 11.70 10.03 17.00
CA ALA A 365 10.29 10.14 16.60
C ALA A 365 10.08 10.57 15.13
N LEU A 366 11.09 11.19 14.48
CA LEU A 366 11.10 11.41 13.03
C LEU A 366 11.69 10.19 12.32
N VAL A 367 12.82 9.67 12.82
CA VAL A 367 13.46 8.49 12.24
C VAL A 367 12.50 7.29 12.22
N HIS A 368 11.66 7.11 13.24
CA HIS A 368 10.65 6.05 13.33
C HIS A 368 9.82 5.88 12.04
N ASN A 369 9.12 6.93 11.61
CA ASN A 369 8.31 6.89 10.38
C ASN A 369 9.20 6.81 9.12
N ALA A 370 10.40 7.40 9.12
CA ALA A 370 11.33 7.31 8.00
C ALA A 370 12.02 5.94 7.89
N TYR A 371 12.02 5.14 8.96
CA TYR A 371 12.83 3.93 9.08
C TYR A 371 12.50 2.85 8.04
N PRO A 372 11.22 2.56 7.70
CA PRO A 372 10.91 1.63 6.61
C PRO A 372 11.52 2.03 5.26
N ARG A 373 11.66 3.35 5.01
CA ARG A 373 12.34 3.86 3.81
C ARG A 373 13.85 3.64 3.90
N LEU A 374 14.50 4.07 4.98
CA LEU A 374 15.95 3.89 5.17
C LEU A 374 16.35 2.40 5.02
N TYR A 375 15.54 1.51 5.60
CA TYR A 375 15.68 0.07 5.46
C TYR A 375 15.54 -0.39 4.00
N ALA A 376 14.47 0.01 3.30
CA ALA A 376 14.26 -0.38 1.90
C ALA A 376 15.36 0.16 0.95
N ASP A 377 15.79 1.41 1.13
CA ASP A 377 16.89 2.02 0.38
C ASP A 377 18.19 1.22 0.60
N ALA A 378 18.48 0.82 1.85
CA ALA A 378 19.63 -0.01 2.18
C ALA A 378 19.57 -1.40 1.54
N VAL A 379 18.40 -2.07 1.57
CA VAL A 379 18.15 -3.38 0.93
C VAL A 379 18.37 -3.29 -0.57
N ARG A 380 17.73 -2.32 -1.24
CA ARG A 380 17.80 -2.14 -2.69
C ARG A 380 19.23 -1.87 -3.14
N ALA A 381 19.96 -0.99 -2.46
CA ALA A 381 21.35 -0.69 -2.80
C ALA A 381 22.26 -1.93 -2.67
N ALA A 382 22.05 -2.77 -1.63
CA ALA A 382 22.78 -4.03 -1.51
C ALA A 382 22.45 -5.01 -2.64
N ALA A 383 21.16 -5.22 -2.92
CA ALA A 383 20.70 -6.14 -3.95
C ALA A 383 21.20 -5.75 -5.35
N GLN A 384 21.03 -4.48 -5.72
CA GLN A 384 21.45 -3.93 -7.01
C GLN A 384 22.98 -4.00 -7.21
N SER A 385 23.77 -4.01 -6.13
CA SER A 385 25.23 -4.16 -6.21
C SER A 385 25.72 -5.58 -6.58
N VAL A 386 24.85 -6.61 -6.55
CA VAL A 386 25.23 -8.01 -6.81
C VAL A 386 24.30 -8.81 -7.72
N LYS A 387 23.00 -8.48 -7.75
CA LYS A 387 21.96 -9.07 -8.60
C LYS A 387 21.05 -7.94 -9.15
N PRO A 388 21.56 -7.06 -10.03
CA PRO A 388 20.79 -5.91 -10.51
C PRO A 388 19.52 -6.36 -11.24
N ASP A 389 18.41 -5.68 -10.93
CA ASP A 389 17.04 -5.84 -11.49
C ASP A 389 16.50 -7.28 -11.65
N THR A 390 17.09 -8.24 -10.93
CA THR A 390 16.72 -9.67 -10.96
C THR A 390 16.20 -10.18 -9.62
N THR A 391 16.14 -9.33 -8.59
CA THR A 391 15.69 -9.69 -7.24
C THR A 391 14.32 -9.13 -6.89
N VAL A 392 13.60 -9.81 -6.01
CA VAL A 392 12.35 -9.30 -5.40
C VAL A 392 12.44 -9.19 -3.89
N PHE A 393 12.41 -7.97 -3.38
CA PHE A 393 12.15 -7.69 -1.97
C PHE A 393 10.72 -7.18 -1.81
N PHE A 394 10.00 -7.76 -0.86
CA PHE A 394 8.60 -7.45 -0.60
C PHE A 394 8.33 -7.18 0.87
N ALA A 395 7.61 -6.10 1.16
CA ALA A 395 7.44 -5.56 2.52
C ALA A 395 5.97 -5.32 2.87
N ARG A 396 5.65 -5.37 4.18
CA ARG A 396 4.42 -4.78 4.74
C ARG A 396 4.60 -3.30 5.07
N SER A 397 5.79 -2.93 5.53
CA SER A 397 6.06 -1.61 6.11
C SER A 397 6.58 -0.60 5.10
N GLY A 398 6.23 0.66 5.30
CA GLY A 398 6.56 1.74 4.37
C GLY A 398 6.18 3.12 4.89
N TYR A 399 6.71 4.13 4.22
CA TYR A 399 6.37 5.53 4.39
C TYR A 399 6.70 6.27 3.09
N THR A 400 6.48 7.58 3.04
CA THR A 400 6.87 8.45 1.91
C THR A 400 8.28 8.13 1.40
N GLY A 401 8.37 7.75 0.13
CA GLY A 401 9.61 7.55 -0.63
C GLY A 401 10.12 6.12 -0.72
N ALA A 402 9.65 5.18 0.12
CA ALA A 402 10.06 3.77 -0.02
C ALA A 402 9.44 3.09 -1.26
N GLN A 403 8.54 3.78 -1.97
CA GLN A 403 8.01 3.42 -3.30
C GLN A 403 9.15 3.12 -4.28
N SER A 404 10.17 3.98 -4.31
CA SER A 404 11.34 3.86 -5.18
C SER A 404 12.25 2.65 -4.87
N ALA A 405 12.06 2.01 -3.72
CA ALA A 405 12.90 0.93 -3.25
C ALA A 405 12.28 -0.48 -3.39
N GLN A 406 10.95 -0.59 -3.27
CA GLN A 406 10.26 -1.86 -3.08
C GLN A 406 9.71 -2.46 -4.39
N THR A 407 9.98 -3.74 -4.63
CA THR A 407 9.55 -4.51 -5.83
C THR A 407 8.31 -5.39 -5.61
N GLY A 408 7.75 -5.38 -4.40
CA GLY A 408 6.56 -6.18 -4.04
C GLY A 408 6.04 -5.76 -2.66
N ARG A 409 4.78 -6.08 -2.37
CA ARG A 409 4.15 -5.75 -1.09
C ARG A 409 3.16 -6.80 -0.62
N PHE A 410 2.95 -6.83 0.68
CA PHE A 410 1.85 -7.59 1.27
C PHE A 410 1.14 -6.80 2.36
N THR A 411 -0.16 -7.10 2.54
CA THR A 411 -1.07 -6.36 3.43
C THR A 411 -0.83 -6.58 4.93
N GLY A 412 0.27 -7.25 5.31
CA GLY A 412 0.57 -7.61 6.69
C GLY A 412 -0.46 -8.56 7.32
N ASP A 413 -0.54 -8.52 8.64
CA ASP A 413 -1.03 -9.66 9.41
C ASP A 413 -2.57 -9.66 9.59
N GLN A 414 -3.31 -10.02 8.54
CA GLN A 414 -4.77 -10.20 8.63
C GLN A 414 -5.19 -11.41 9.50
N THR A 415 -6.36 -11.32 10.12
CA THR A 415 -7.05 -12.45 10.76
C THR A 415 -7.56 -13.43 9.70
N ARG A 416 -7.48 -14.74 10.01
CA ARG A 416 -7.99 -15.83 9.17
C ARG A 416 -9.51 -15.97 9.29
N ASP A 417 -10.24 -14.89 8.96
CA ASP A 417 -11.71 -14.83 8.93
C ASP A 417 -12.26 -13.74 7.98
N TRP A 418 -13.56 -13.49 8.09
CA TRP A 418 -14.33 -12.57 7.25
C TRP A 418 -14.53 -11.17 7.90
N ASP A 419 -13.80 -10.80 8.97
CA ASP A 419 -13.98 -9.47 9.60
C ASP A 419 -13.61 -8.34 8.61
N ILE A 420 -14.44 -7.30 8.58
CA ILE A 420 -14.31 -6.17 7.65
C ILE A 420 -13.13 -5.25 7.97
N ARG A 421 -12.56 -5.30 9.17
CA ARG A 421 -11.43 -4.47 9.63
C ARG A 421 -10.12 -5.24 9.76
N THR A 422 -10.17 -6.55 10.00
CA THR A 422 -8.96 -7.36 10.24
C THR A 422 -8.83 -8.58 9.33
N GLY A 423 -9.92 -9.10 8.77
CA GLY A 423 -9.93 -10.30 7.93
C GLY A 423 -9.93 -9.99 6.43
N LEU A 424 -10.42 -10.93 5.61
CA LEU A 424 -10.50 -10.78 4.14
C LEU A 424 -11.25 -9.50 3.70
N GLY A 425 -12.26 -9.08 4.46
CA GLY A 425 -13.02 -7.85 4.15
C GLY A 425 -12.19 -6.57 4.24
N SER A 426 -11.12 -6.57 5.03
CA SER A 426 -10.28 -5.39 5.24
C SER A 426 -9.26 -5.14 4.13
N VAL A 427 -8.86 -6.21 3.43
CA VAL A 427 -7.73 -6.27 2.51
C VAL A 427 -7.90 -5.30 1.35
N LEU A 428 -9.06 -5.33 0.68
CA LEU A 428 -9.28 -4.55 -0.54
C LEU A 428 -9.26 -3.03 -0.31
N ALA A 429 -9.76 -2.57 0.83
CA ALA A 429 -9.65 -1.16 1.23
C ALA A 429 -8.18 -0.74 1.45
N GLY A 430 -7.39 -1.62 2.08
CA GLY A 430 -5.94 -1.42 2.27
C GLY A 430 -5.20 -1.33 0.94
N MET A 431 -5.42 -2.29 0.04
CA MET A 431 -4.79 -2.34 -1.28
C MET A 431 -5.17 -1.14 -2.15
N LEU A 432 -6.44 -0.70 -2.16
CA LEU A 432 -6.87 0.44 -2.97
C LEU A 432 -6.34 1.78 -2.43
N ASN A 433 -6.42 2.01 -1.11
CA ASN A 433 -5.83 3.22 -0.50
C ASN A 433 -4.30 3.23 -0.66
N GLY A 434 -3.65 2.06 -0.54
CA GLY A 434 -2.24 1.89 -0.82
C GLY A 434 -1.88 2.18 -2.28
N SER A 435 -2.68 1.68 -3.24
CA SER A 435 -2.45 1.91 -4.67
C SER A 435 -2.58 3.39 -5.05
N LEU A 436 -3.61 4.08 -4.53
CA LEU A 436 -3.73 5.55 -4.66
C LEU A 436 -2.59 6.31 -3.96
N SER A 437 -1.93 5.68 -2.99
CA SER A 437 -0.75 6.19 -2.28
C SER A 437 0.59 5.80 -2.95
N GLY A 438 0.57 5.47 -4.24
CA GLY A 438 1.77 5.21 -5.04
C GLY A 438 2.39 3.81 -4.87
N TRP A 439 1.67 2.85 -4.27
CA TRP A 439 2.14 1.48 -4.08
C TRP A 439 1.55 0.53 -5.14
N PRO A 440 2.26 0.17 -6.22
CA PRO A 440 1.68 -0.60 -7.32
C PRO A 440 1.58 -2.12 -7.10
N TYR A 441 2.51 -2.72 -6.37
CA TYR A 441 2.75 -4.18 -6.40
C TYR A 441 2.16 -4.92 -5.18
N TRP A 442 0.85 -4.81 -4.98
CA TRP A 442 0.17 -5.45 -3.85
C TRP A 442 -0.17 -6.92 -4.09
N GLY A 443 -0.08 -7.71 -3.02
CA GLY A 443 -0.61 -9.06 -2.92
C GLY A 443 -1.08 -9.37 -1.50
N PRO A 444 -2.21 -10.04 -1.30
CA PRO A 444 -2.68 -10.43 0.03
C PRO A 444 -1.93 -11.69 0.52
N ASP A 445 -1.78 -11.86 1.83
CA ASP A 445 -1.34 -13.15 2.42
C ASP A 445 -2.40 -14.23 2.17
N ILE A 446 -2.33 -15.01 1.09
CA ILE A 446 -3.42 -15.93 0.73
C ILE A 446 -3.74 -16.88 1.90
N GLY A 447 -4.94 -16.70 2.47
CA GLY A 447 -5.47 -17.42 3.61
C GLY A 447 -5.49 -16.62 4.93
N GLY A 448 -4.80 -15.48 5.02
CA GLY A 448 -4.57 -14.68 6.23
C GLY A 448 -3.40 -15.17 7.10
N PHE A 449 -2.93 -14.36 8.05
CA PHE A 449 -1.79 -14.71 8.91
C PHE A 449 -2.20 -15.11 10.33
N LEU A 450 -2.91 -14.24 11.05
CA LEU A 450 -3.27 -14.41 12.47
C LEU A 450 -4.48 -15.33 12.66
N SER A 451 -4.50 -16.06 13.78
CA SER A 451 -5.66 -16.87 14.15
C SER A 451 -6.98 -16.11 14.07
N GLY A 452 -7.99 -16.78 13.56
CA GLY A 452 -9.31 -16.23 13.29
C GLY A 452 -10.38 -17.32 13.28
N THR A 453 -11.64 -16.93 13.16
CA THR A 453 -12.77 -17.89 13.21
C THR A 453 -12.87 -18.83 12.00
N GLY A 454 -12.12 -18.56 10.93
CA GLY A 454 -12.16 -19.27 9.65
C GLY A 454 -10.92 -20.11 9.30
N GLU A 455 -10.07 -20.51 10.25
CA GLU A 455 -8.82 -21.25 9.96
C GLU A 455 -9.01 -22.49 9.06
N ARG A 456 -10.13 -23.21 9.20
CA ARG A 456 -10.52 -24.37 8.38
C ARG A 456 -11.57 -24.07 7.30
N ASP A 457 -11.97 -22.81 7.13
CA ASP A 457 -12.98 -22.41 6.15
C ASP A 457 -12.38 -22.42 4.74
N ARG A 458 -12.78 -23.44 3.96
CA ARG A 458 -12.33 -23.63 2.58
C ARG A 458 -12.98 -22.66 1.59
N ASP A 459 -14.17 -22.14 1.89
CA ASP A 459 -14.77 -21.07 1.09
C ASP A 459 -13.94 -19.80 1.27
N LEU A 460 -13.60 -19.44 2.51
CA LEU A 460 -12.74 -18.31 2.84
C LEU A 460 -11.37 -18.41 2.15
N TRP A 461 -10.67 -19.54 2.33
CA TRP A 461 -9.37 -19.75 1.67
C TRP A 461 -9.48 -19.67 0.14
N THR A 462 -10.55 -20.20 -0.46
CA THR A 462 -10.81 -20.05 -1.91
C THR A 462 -11.00 -18.59 -2.33
N ARG A 463 -11.66 -17.76 -1.52
CA ARG A 463 -11.81 -16.32 -1.78
C ARG A 463 -10.49 -15.55 -1.64
N TRP A 464 -9.62 -15.94 -0.70
CA TRP A 464 -8.26 -15.42 -0.63
C TRP A 464 -7.43 -15.76 -1.88
N VAL A 465 -7.48 -17.02 -2.35
CA VAL A 465 -6.79 -17.43 -3.60
C VAL A 465 -7.29 -16.62 -4.78
N GLN A 466 -8.60 -16.41 -4.88
CA GLN A 466 -9.23 -15.59 -5.92
C GLN A 466 -8.74 -14.15 -5.93
N LEU A 467 -8.68 -13.51 -4.75
CA LEU A 467 -8.17 -12.14 -4.65
C LEU A 467 -6.69 -12.08 -5.01
N GLY A 468 -5.86 -12.98 -4.45
CA GLY A 468 -4.42 -12.98 -4.68
C GLY A 468 -4.01 -13.27 -6.12
N ALA A 469 -4.70 -14.17 -6.82
CA ALA A 469 -4.44 -14.46 -8.23
C ALA A 469 -4.84 -13.31 -9.18
N LEU A 470 -5.74 -12.42 -8.75
CA LEU A 470 -6.13 -11.21 -9.45
C LEU A 470 -5.53 -9.95 -8.79
N SER A 471 -4.41 -10.11 -8.07
CA SER A 471 -3.59 -9.03 -7.54
C SER A 471 -2.24 -9.01 -8.26
N PRO A 472 -1.50 -7.88 -8.27
CA PRO A 472 -0.14 -7.79 -8.80
C PRO A 472 0.85 -8.82 -8.24
N VAL A 473 0.67 -9.31 -7.01
CA VAL A 473 1.51 -10.36 -6.40
C VAL A 473 0.63 -11.52 -5.90
N MET A 474 0.83 -12.73 -6.44
CA MET A 474 0.15 -13.94 -5.96
C MET A 474 1.09 -14.76 -5.04
N ARG A 475 0.91 -14.62 -3.72
CA ARG A 475 1.73 -15.33 -2.72
C ARG A 475 0.89 -16.12 -1.73
N ASP A 476 1.10 -17.44 -1.69
CA ASP A 476 0.55 -18.32 -0.65
C ASP A 476 1.24 -18.12 0.71
N MET A 477 0.49 -18.24 1.81
CA MET A 477 1.03 -18.16 3.18
C MET A 477 0.50 -19.24 4.11
N LEU A 478 1.42 -19.90 4.82
CA LEU A 478 1.11 -20.85 5.88
C LEU A 478 0.63 -20.17 7.18
N GLY A 479 1.03 -18.93 7.45
CA GLY A 479 0.52 -18.14 8.59
C GLY A 479 0.84 -18.71 9.97
N ALA A 480 0.23 -18.12 11.01
CA ALA A 480 0.41 -18.49 12.41
C ALA A 480 -0.41 -19.73 12.86
N GLN A 481 -1.14 -20.36 11.95
CA GLN A 481 -2.19 -21.35 12.26
C GLN A 481 -1.65 -22.70 12.78
N THR A 482 -2.46 -23.43 13.54
CA THR A 482 -2.07 -24.73 14.11
C THR A 482 -2.39 -25.94 13.23
N ASP A 483 -3.33 -25.83 12.29
CA ASP A 483 -3.65 -26.88 11.31
C ASP A 483 -4.03 -26.26 9.95
N PRO A 484 -3.10 -26.24 8.96
CA PRO A 484 -3.25 -25.49 7.74
C PRO A 484 -4.07 -26.24 6.69
N ILE A 485 -4.75 -25.49 5.83
CA ILE A 485 -5.23 -26.02 4.55
C ILE A 485 -4.00 -26.28 3.66
N GLY A 486 -3.51 -27.52 3.68
CA GLY A 486 -2.39 -27.96 2.86
C GLY A 486 -2.75 -27.99 1.37
N VAL A 487 -2.16 -27.10 0.58
CA VAL A 487 -2.43 -26.98 -0.86
C VAL A 487 -2.07 -28.27 -1.60
N GLN A 488 -0.91 -28.83 -1.30
CA GLN A 488 -0.37 -30.02 -1.95
C GLN A 488 -0.94 -31.35 -1.44
N THR A 489 -1.69 -31.34 -0.32
CA THR A 489 -2.20 -32.56 0.33
C THR A 489 -3.68 -32.84 0.07
N ASP A 490 -4.45 -31.85 -0.43
CA ASP A 490 -5.87 -31.99 -0.72
C ASP A 490 -6.19 -31.71 -2.19
N VAL A 491 -6.81 -32.69 -2.86
CA VAL A 491 -7.08 -32.66 -4.30
C VAL A 491 -7.95 -31.46 -4.72
N ARG A 492 -8.91 -31.02 -3.90
CA ARG A 492 -9.78 -29.87 -4.23
C ARG A 492 -9.05 -28.56 -4.04
N THR A 493 -8.33 -28.41 -2.92
CA THR A 493 -7.48 -27.25 -2.64
C THR A 493 -6.43 -27.09 -3.74
N LEU A 494 -5.75 -28.17 -4.14
CA LEU A 494 -4.77 -28.18 -5.21
C LEU A 494 -5.36 -27.76 -6.56
N ALA A 495 -6.54 -28.29 -6.92
CA ALA A 495 -7.23 -27.92 -8.15
C ALA A 495 -7.63 -26.43 -8.18
N THR A 496 -8.13 -25.89 -7.06
CA THR A 496 -8.42 -24.46 -6.92
C THR A 496 -7.15 -23.62 -7.05
N PHE A 497 -6.08 -23.94 -6.29
CA PHE A 497 -4.82 -23.17 -6.35
C PHE A 497 -4.23 -23.19 -7.76
N ARG A 498 -4.16 -24.36 -8.41
CA ARG A 498 -3.65 -24.51 -9.77
C ARG A 498 -4.46 -23.70 -10.77
N GLY A 499 -5.79 -23.77 -10.72
CA GLY A 499 -6.65 -23.03 -11.66
C GLY A 499 -6.43 -21.53 -11.57
N TYR A 500 -6.34 -20.99 -10.35
CA TYR A 500 -6.06 -19.57 -10.15
C TYR A 500 -4.59 -19.19 -10.42
N ALA A 501 -3.63 -20.09 -10.18
CA ALA A 501 -2.22 -19.91 -10.57
C ALA A 501 -2.04 -19.87 -12.09
N LEU A 502 -2.76 -20.70 -12.86
CA LEU A 502 -2.79 -20.65 -14.32
C LEU A 502 -3.41 -19.33 -14.83
N LEU A 503 -4.46 -18.84 -14.17
CA LEU A 503 -5.07 -17.54 -14.49
C LEU A 503 -4.09 -16.38 -14.22
N HIS A 504 -3.43 -16.39 -13.05
CA HIS A 504 -2.42 -15.38 -12.69
C HIS A 504 -1.21 -15.40 -13.65
N ARG A 505 -0.70 -16.59 -13.99
CA ARG A 505 0.40 -16.74 -14.96
C ARG A 505 0.06 -16.19 -16.34
N ALA A 506 -1.19 -16.30 -16.80
CA ALA A 506 -1.63 -15.70 -18.06
C ALA A 506 -1.85 -14.17 -17.96
N LEU A 507 -2.05 -13.66 -16.75
CA LEU A 507 -2.21 -12.23 -16.45
C LEU A 507 -0.85 -11.52 -16.27
N GLU A 508 0.21 -12.25 -15.91
CA GLU A 508 1.56 -11.72 -15.64
C GLU A 508 2.09 -10.78 -16.74
N PRO A 509 2.04 -11.09 -18.05
CA PRO A 509 2.53 -10.18 -19.08
C PRO A 509 1.83 -8.81 -19.07
N TYR A 510 0.52 -8.80 -18.76
CA TYR A 510 -0.27 -7.58 -18.60
C TYR A 510 0.07 -6.85 -17.30
N LEU A 511 0.30 -7.56 -16.19
CA LEU A 511 0.82 -6.96 -14.95
C LEU A 511 2.19 -6.33 -15.17
N HIS A 512 3.06 -6.95 -15.96
CA HIS A 512 4.38 -6.42 -16.31
C HIS A 512 4.27 -5.15 -17.19
N GLU A 513 3.39 -5.13 -18.20
CA GLU A 513 3.10 -3.90 -18.96
C GLU A 513 2.60 -2.76 -18.05
N LEU A 514 1.68 -3.05 -17.12
CA LEU A 514 1.23 -2.07 -16.13
C LEU A 514 2.35 -1.67 -15.16
N ALA A 515 3.26 -2.58 -14.78
CA ALA A 515 4.41 -2.27 -13.94
C ALA A 515 5.40 -1.32 -14.61
N VAL A 516 5.62 -1.47 -15.92
CA VAL A 516 6.40 -0.53 -16.75
C VAL A 516 5.68 0.84 -16.82
N GLN A 517 4.35 0.87 -16.97
CA GLN A 517 3.58 2.11 -16.91
C GLN A 517 3.67 2.79 -15.54
N ALA A 518 3.59 2.04 -14.44
CA ALA A 518 3.74 2.55 -13.08
C ALA A 518 5.15 3.14 -12.86
N HIS A 519 6.20 2.47 -13.32
CA HIS A 519 7.58 2.97 -13.27
C HIS A 519 7.77 4.25 -14.09
N GLY A 520 7.12 4.38 -15.25
CA GLY A 520 7.26 5.55 -16.12
C GLY A 520 6.33 6.73 -15.80
N THR A 521 5.22 6.50 -15.09
CA THR A 521 4.14 7.51 -14.93
C THR A 521 3.51 7.60 -13.55
N GLY A 522 3.82 6.69 -12.63
CA GLY A 522 3.17 6.61 -11.31
C GLY A 522 1.74 6.06 -11.33
N ALA A 523 1.23 5.58 -12.48
CA ALA A 523 -0.12 5.04 -12.58
C ALA A 523 -0.31 3.78 -11.71
N PRO A 524 -1.36 3.69 -10.89
CA PRO A 524 -1.62 2.49 -10.09
C PRO A 524 -2.14 1.33 -10.95
N LEU A 525 -1.68 0.11 -10.60
CA LEU A 525 -2.11 -1.16 -11.20
C LEU A 525 -3.55 -1.49 -10.79
N MET A 526 -3.83 -1.51 -9.49
CA MET A 526 -5.18 -1.67 -8.95
C MET A 526 -5.86 -0.31 -8.83
N ARG A 527 -6.99 -0.16 -9.51
CA ARG A 527 -7.68 1.13 -9.70
C ARG A 527 -9.10 1.05 -9.16
N PRO A 528 -9.56 1.99 -8.32
CA PRO A 528 -10.98 2.11 -8.01
C PRO A 528 -11.72 2.60 -9.26
N LEU A 529 -12.97 2.14 -9.46
CA LEU A 529 -13.68 2.33 -10.73
C LEU A 529 -13.89 3.80 -11.16
N TRP A 530 -13.88 4.73 -10.20
CA TRP A 530 -14.00 6.17 -10.44
C TRP A 530 -12.69 6.86 -10.88
N LEU A 531 -11.55 6.16 -10.87
CA LEU A 531 -10.27 6.75 -11.23
C LEU A 531 -10.19 7.06 -12.74
N ASP A 532 -10.80 6.19 -13.56
CA ASP A 532 -10.83 6.32 -15.03
C ASP A 532 -12.08 7.05 -15.55
N ASP A 533 -13.19 7.06 -14.79
CA ASP A 533 -14.37 7.89 -15.04
C ASP A 533 -14.81 8.60 -13.74
N PRO A 534 -14.19 9.75 -13.39
CA PRO A 534 -14.56 10.51 -12.21
C PRO A 534 -15.92 11.22 -12.36
N THR A 535 -16.52 11.22 -13.55
CA THR A 535 -17.82 11.87 -13.79
C THR A 535 -18.99 10.99 -13.37
N GLU A 536 -18.83 9.66 -13.42
CA GLU A 536 -19.82 8.70 -12.96
C GLU A 536 -19.92 8.64 -11.43
N ARG A 537 -20.87 9.41 -10.87
CA ARG A 537 -21.09 9.54 -9.42
C ARG A 537 -21.43 8.22 -8.71
N THR A 538 -21.93 7.22 -9.43
CA THR A 538 -22.17 5.87 -8.92
C THR A 538 -20.87 5.14 -8.61
N ALA A 539 -19.85 5.25 -9.48
CA ALA A 539 -18.57 4.58 -9.31
C ALA A 539 -17.87 5.00 -8.00
N TRP A 540 -17.98 6.26 -7.60
CA TRP A 540 -17.48 6.76 -6.31
C TRP A 540 -18.09 6.10 -5.06
N SER A 541 -19.22 5.39 -5.19
CA SER A 541 -19.84 4.63 -4.10
C SER A 541 -19.39 3.17 -4.02
N VAL A 542 -18.71 2.67 -5.06
CA VAL A 542 -18.20 1.31 -5.14
C VAL A 542 -16.87 1.23 -4.38
N SER A 543 -16.77 0.29 -3.45
CA SER A 543 -15.61 0.13 -2.57
C SER A 543 -15.13 -1.33 -2.42
N ASP A 544 -15.80 -2.26 -3.10
CA ASP A 544 -15.55 -3.69 -3.09
C ASP A 544 -15.33 -4.27 -4.51
N GLU A 545 -14.92 -3.42 -5.45
CA GLU A 545 -14.61 -3.73 -6.85
C GLU A 545 -13.41 -2.88 -7.30
N TYR A 546 -12.64 -3.36 -8.28
CA TYR A 546 -11.51 -2.65 -8.86
C TYR A 546 -11.27 -3.08 -10.30
N THR A 547 -10.49 -2.30 -11.04
CA THR A 547 -9.85 -2.76 -12.27
C THR A 547 -8.35 -2.97 -12.07
N LEU A 548 -7.78 -3.98 -12.74
CA LEU A 548 -6.34 -4.06 -13.00
C LEU A 548 -6.10 -3.36 -14.33
N GLY A 549 -5.39 -2.24 -14.29
CA GLY A 549 -5.31 -1.33 -15.43
C GLY A 549 -6.70 -0.94 -15.94
N PRO A 550 -6.86 -0.62 -17.23
CA PRO A 550 -8.16 -0.33 -17.82
C PRO A 550 -8.96 -1.57 -18.27
N ALA A 551 -8.37 -2.77 -18.29
CA ALA A 551 -8.87 -3.86 -19.14
C ALA A 551 -9.46 -5.08 -18.41
N VAL A 552 -9.24 -5.20 -17.09
CA VAL A 552 -9.72 -6.35 -16.29
C VAL A 552 -10.48 -5.83 -15.07
N LEU A 553 -11.78 -6.10 -14.96
CA LEU A 553 -12.62 -5.72 -13.81
C LEU A 553 -12.83 -6.92 -12.89
N VAL A 554 -12.59 -6.73 -11.60
CA VAL A 554 -12.67 -7.74 -10.55
C VAL A 554 -13.61 -7.27 -9.46
N ALA A 555 -14.57 -8.11 -9.08
CA ALA A 555 -15.49 -7.84 -7.98
C ALA A 555 -15.45 -8.97 -6.94
N PRO A 556 -14.46 -8.96 -6.00
CA PRO A 556 -14.25 -10.04 -5.06
C PRO A 556 -15.46 -10.33 -4.15
N VAL A 557 -15.48 -11.54 -3.59
CA VAL A 557 -16.43 -11.92 -2.55
C VAL A 557 -15.71 -11.95 -1.20
N THR A 558 -15.99 -10.95 -0.39
CA THR A 558 -15.38 -10.74 0.94
C THR A 558 -16.35 -11.05 2.10
N THR A 559 -17.50 -11.66 1.81
CA THR A 559 -18.54 -12.00 2.78
C THR A 559 -18.92 -13.48 2.75
N PRO A 560 -19.16 -14.11 3.91
CA PRO A 560 -19.42 -15.54 4.00
C PRO A 560 -20.72 -15.94 3.30
N SER A 561 -20.81 -17.20 2.86
CA SER A 561 -22.00 -17.79 2.21
C SER A 561 -22.51 -17.10 0.94
N THR A 562 -21.84 -16.05 0.46
CA THR A 562 -22.22 -15.32 -0.76
C THR A 562 -22.02 -16.20 -2.00
N ARG A 563 -23.05 -16.23 -2.86
CA ARG A 563 -23.13 -17.00 -4.13
C ARG A 563 -23.48 -16.18 -5.35
N SER A 564 -23.88 -14.92 -5.16
CA SER A 564 -24.01 -13.87 -6.18
C SER A 564 -23.89 -12.51 -5.48
N ARG A 565 -23.50 -11.45 -6.19
CA ARG A 565 -23.36 -10.09 -5.64
C ARG A 565 -23.87 -9.04 -6.64
N PRO A 566 -24.27 -7.82 -6.22
CA PRO A 566 -24.39 -6.73 -7.18
C PRO A 566 -22.98 -6.39 -7.69
N VAL A 567 -22.87 -6.01 -8.97
CA VAL A 567 -21.62 -5.52 -9.57
C VAL A 567 -21.91 -4.28 -10.41
N TRP A 568 -21.04 -3.26 -10.31
CA TRP A 568 -21.11 -2.06 -11.14
C TRP A 568 -20.12 -2.15 -12.30
N LEU A 569 -20.64 -2.37 -13.50
CA LEU A 569 -19.82 -2.28 -14.71
C LEU A 569 -19.76 -0.81 -15.15
N PRO A 570 -18.56 -0.18 -15.22
CA PRO A 570 -18.41 1.19 -15.67
C PRO A 570 -18.60 1.32 -17.19
N SER A 571 -18.66 2.55 -17.68
CA SER A 571 -18.77 2.92 -19.09
C SER A 571 -17.87 2.07 -20.00
N GLY A 572 -18.47 1.35 -20.96
CA GLY A 572 -17.72 0.47 -21.88
C GLY A 572 -18.42 -0.87 -22.12
N THR A 573 -17.73 -1.75 -22.85
CA THR A 573 -18.22 -3.09 -23.18
C THR A 573 -17.36 -4.14 -22.48
N TRP A 574 -17.98 -4.89 -21.58
CA TRP A 574 -17.34 -5.85 -20.69
C TRP A 574 -17.79 -7.26 -21.04
N ARG A 575 -16.83 -8.17 -21.23
CA ARG A 575 -17.07 -9.59 -21.46
C ARG A 575 -16.84 -10.35 -20.17
N ASP A 576 -17.89 -11.00 -19.67
CA ASP A 576 -17.82 -11.90 -18.53
C ASP A 576 -16.87 -13.06 -18.88
N TYR A 577 -15.82 -13.24 -18.06
CA TYR A 577 -14.77 -14.21 -18.35
C TYR A 577 -15.28 -15.65 -18.32
N TRP A 578 -16.26 -15.94 -17.46
CA TRP A 578 -16.75 -17.28 -17.15
C TRP A 578 -17.75 -17.82 -18.17
N THR A 579 -18.67 -16.96 -18.59
CA THR A 579 -19.78 -17.27 -19.51
C THR A 579 -19.49 -16.82 -20.94
N GLY A 580 -18.55 -15.89 -21.13
CA GLY A 580 -18.28 -15.22 -22.40
C GLY A 580 -19.36 -14.21 -22.81
N ALA A 581 -20.39 -13.99 -21.98
CA ALA A 581 -21.46 -13.03 -22.24
C ALA A 581 -20.96 -11.59 -22.20
N THR A 582 -21.53 -10.73 -23.03
CA THR A 582 -21.13 -9.33 -23.13
C THR A 582 -22.19 -8.42 -22.52
N VAL A 583 -21.76 -7.47 -21.69
CA VAL A 583 -22.60 -6.44 -21.06
C VAL A 583 -22.01 -5.07 -21.34
N THR A 584 -22.86 -4.09 -21.65
CA THR A 584 -22.46 -2.69 -21.82
C THR A 584 -22.81 -1.90 -20.56
N GLY A 585 -21.82 -1.24 -19.97
CA GLY A 585 -22.00 -0.28 -18.88
C GLY A 585 -22.13 1.16 -19.38
N PRO A 586 -22.45 2.14 -18.50
CA PRO A 586 -22.55 2.00 -17.05
C PRO A 586 -23.82 1.25 -16.61
N ALA A 587 -23.68 0.19 -15.81
CA ALA A 587 -24.81 -0.65 -15.38
C ALA A 587 -24.57 -1.39 -14.06
N TRP A 588 -25.60 -1.45 -13.22
CA TRP A 588 -25.69 -2.43 -12.15
C TRP A 588 -26.19 -3.76 -12.70
N ILE A 589 -25.45 -4.83 -12.45
CA ILE A 589 -25.86 -6.21 -12.72
C ILE A 589 -25.90 -7.05 -11.45
N ARG A 590 -26.58 -8.20 -11.53
CA ARG A 590 -26.48 -9.25 -10.53
C ARG A 590 -25.54 -10.33 -11.07
N ALA A 591 -24.32 -10.36 -10.57
CA ALA A 591 -23.31 -11.32 -11.01
C ALA A 591 -23.35 -12.59 -10.16
N ASP A 592 -23.27 -13.75 -10.81
CA ASP A 592 -23.08 -15.02 -10.13
C ASP A 592 -21.66 -15.14 -9.58
N ALA A 593 -21.57 -15.67 -8.37
CA ALA A 593 -20.33 -15.79 -7.61
C ALA A 593 -20.30 -17.08 -6.79
N PRO A 594 -20.51 -18.28 -7.38
CA PRO A 594 -20.31 -19.55 -6.68
C PRO A 594 -18.86 -19.64 -6.15
N VAL A 595 -18.60 -20.49 -5.15
CA VAL A 595 -17.30 -20.50 -4.42
C VAL A 595 -16.09 -20.57 -5.34
N GLY A 596 -16.13 -21.42 -6.37
CA GLY A 596 -15.03 -21.60 -7.31
C GLY A 596 -14.78 -20.43 -8.26
N HIS A 597 -15.72 -19.49 -8.43
CA HIS A 597 -15.66 -18.43 -9.43
C HIS A 597 -15.79 -17.04 -8.77
N ILE A 598 -14.78 -16.19 -9.01
CA ILE A 598 -14.80 -14.76 -8.64
C ILE A 598 -15.38 -13.95 -9.81
N PRO A 599 -16.37 -13.08 -9.61
CA PRO A 599 -16.90 -12.24 -10.68
C PRO A 599 -15.78 -11.42 -11.35
N LEU A 600 -15.61 -11.62 -12.66
CA LEU A 600 -14.44 -11.20 -13.45
C LEU A 600 -14.87 -10.88 -14.89
N TRP A 601 -14.47 -9.71 -15.39
CA TRP A 601 -14.72 -9.27 -16.76
C TRP A 601 -13.44 -8.78 -17.41
N THR A 602 -13.36 -8.94 -18.73
CA THR A 602 -12.34 -8.30 -19.57
C THR A 602 -13.00 -7.31 -20.54
N GLY A 603 -12.29 -6.22 -20.87
CA GLY A 603 -12.83 -5.15 -21.69
C GLY A 603 -11.75 -4.29 -22.34
N GLY A 604 -12.14 -3.50 -23.35
CA GLY A 604 -11.24 -2.61 -24.07
C GLY A 604 -10.23 -3.32 -25.00
N PRO A 605 -9.37 -2.55 -25.70
CA PRO A 605 -8.45 -3.06 -26.71
C PRO A 605 -7.19 -3.74 -26.14
N ALA A 606 -6.93 -3.58 -24.84
CA ALA A 606 -5.75 -4.12 -24.14
C ALA A 606 -6.14 -5.27 -23.18
N ALA A 607 -7.24 -5.99 -23.48
CA ALA A 607 -7.65 -7.14 -22.69
C ALA A 607 -6.62 -8.29 -22.81
N PRO A 608 -6.14 -8.85 -21.69
CA PRO A 608 -5.18 -9.96 -21.74
C PRO A 608 -5.82 -11.24 -22.29
N ASP A 609 -4.99 -12.08 -22.93
CA ASP A 609 -5.40 -13.40 -23.42
C ASP A 609 -5.46 -14.40 -22.26
N LEU A 610 -6.58 -14.39 -21.54
CA LEU A 610 -6.82 -15.28 -20.40
C LEU A 610 -7.26 -16.68 -20.89
N PRO A 611 -6.78 -17.77 -20.24
CA PRO A 611 -7.10 -19.13 -20.64
C PRO A 611 -8.60 -19.41 -20.59
N PRO A 612 -9.17 -20.30 -21.42
CA PRO A 612 -10.58 -20.65 -21.33
C PRO A 612 -10.97 -21.19 -19.95
N PRO A 613 -12.10 -20.78 -19.34
CA PRO A 613 -12.49 -21.23 -17.99
C PRO A 613 -12.42 -22.74 -17.74
N ALA A 614 -12.77 -23.54 -18.76
CA ALA A 614 -12.72 -25.00 -18.68
C ALA A 614 -11.30 -25.56 -18.49
N SER A 615 -10.25 -24.89 -18.99
CA SER A 615 -8.86 -25.35 -18.84
C SER A 615 -8.28 -25.11 -17.45
N LEU A 616 -8.89 -24.24 -16.63
CA LEU A 616 -8.45 -24.02 -15.25
C LEU A 616 -8.66 -25.26 -14.35
N GLY A 617 -9.61 -26.14 -14.70
CA GLY A 617 -9.91 -27.36 -13.95
C GLY A 617 -10.43 -27.10 -12.52
N LEU A 618 -11.14 -25.98 -12.32
CA LEU A 618 -11.68 -25.57 -11.03
C LEU A 618 -12.77 -26.55 -10.52
N PRO A 619 -12.83 -26.83 -9.21
CA PRO A 619 -13.82 -27.75 -8.65
C PRO A 619 -15.23 -27.15 -8.63
N GLY A 620 -16.22 -27.92 -9.11
CA GLY A 620 -17.63 -27.55 -9.06
C GLY A 620 -17.99 -26.43 -10.04
N GLY A 621 -17.81 -26.72 -11.34
CA GLY A 621 -18.04 -25.77 -12.44
C GLY A 621 -19.41 -25.09 -12.44
N LEU A 622 -19.47 -23.98 -13.18
CA LEU A 622 -20.68 -23.19 -13.44
C LEU A 622 -21.83 -24.13 -13.86
N ARG A 623 -22.93 -24.09 -13.11
CA ARG A 623 -24.15 -24.89 -13.37
C ARG A 623 -25.29 -23.97 -13.78
#